data_AF-A0A450VEN5-F1
#
_entry.id   AF-A0A450VEN5-F1
#
_cell.length_a   1.000
_cell.length_b   1.000
_cell.length_c   1.000
_cell.angle_alpha   90.00
_cell.angle_beta   90.00
_cell.angle_gamma   90.00
#
_symmetry.space_group_name_H-M   'P 1'
#
loop_
_entity.id
_entity.type
_entity.pdbx_description
1 polymer ?
#
loop_
_entity_poly.entity_id
_entity_poly.type
_entity_poly.pdbx_seq_one_letter_code
_entity_poly.pdbx_strand_id
1 'polypeptide(L)'
;MNYVITGGNFTSHLLYELEGHFGLRILTEEELRGSDISFGRNDKLFVPSQSSLDPVMERLDDPERLHALEELSDKTRCRSLMRPMFPDFQFSRMELSEMDEDTFSPRRKYVIKPEIRFLRPWRADLGGPPGHSRHQG
;
A
#
# COMPACT_ATOMS: atom_id res chain seq x y z
N MET A 1 22.61 9.11 -0.82
CA MET A 1 21.79 10.32 -0.96
C MET A 1 20.54 10.18 -0.10
N ASN A 2 19.90 11.28 0.31
CA ASN A 2 18.68 11.24 1.11
C ASN A 2 17.49 11.71 0.26
N TYR A 3 16.46 10.89 0.12
CA TYR A 3 15.29 11.18 -0.69
C TYR A 3 14.00 11.18 0.12
N VAL A 4 13.10 12.09 -0.23
CA VAL A 4 11.71 12.08 0.21
C VAL A 4 10.83 11.90 -1.03
N ILE A 5 10.10 10.79 -1.11
CA ILE A 5 9.25 10.48 -2.27
C ILE A 5 7.80 10.71 -1.89
N THR A 6 7.30 11.88 -2.28
CA THR A 6 5.95 12.34 -1.95
C THR A 6 4.92 11.78 -2.93
N GLY A 7 3.73 11.48 -2.42
CA GLY A 7 2.55 11.22 -3.26
C GLY A 7 1.78 12.49 -3.55
N GLY A 8 0.60 12.37 -4.16
CA GLY A 8 -0.31 13.51 -4.37
C GLY A 8 -1.15 13.91 -3.14
N ASN A 9 -0.71 13.60 -1.92
CA ASN A 9 -1.50 13.79 -0.70
C ASN A 9 -1.16 15.09 0.06
N PHE A 10 -2.03 15.47 1.00
CA PHE A 10 -1.95 16.72 1.75
C PHE A 10 -0.59 16.96 2.44
N THR A 11 0.07 15.89 2.89
CA THR A 11 1.38 15.96 3.57
C THR A 11 2.52 16.38 2.65
N SER A 12 2.36 16.27 1.33
CA SER A 12 3.41 16.59 0.37
C SER A 12 3.79 18.06 0.38
N HIS A 13 2.80 18.96 0.55
CA HIS A 13 3.06 20.40 0.62
C HIS A 13 3.95 20.78 1.80
N LEU A 14 3.76 20.16 2.97
CA LEU A 14 4.58 20.39 4.15
C LEU A 14 6.02 19.89 3.96
N LEU A 15 6.18 18.80 3.21
CA LEU A 15 7.50 18.24 2.95
C LEU A 15 8.29 19.11 1.97
N TYR A 16 7.63 19.69 0.96
CA TYR A 16 8.28 20.59 0.00
C TYR A 16 8.99 21.79 0.63
N GLU A 17 8.56 22.25 1.81
CA GLU A 17 9.25 23.31 2.56
C GLU A 17 10.68 22.91 2.99
N LEU A 18 11.01 21.62 2.97
CA LEU A 18 12.34 21.09 3.29
C LEU A 18 13.26 21.00 2.06
N GLU A 19 12.79 21.32 0.85
CA GLU A 19 13.61 21.24 -0.36
C GLU A 19 14.80 22.19 -0.26
N GLY A 20 15.98 21.72 -0.67
CA GLY A 20 17.24 22.47 -0.56
C GLY A 20 17.82 22.52 0.87
N HIS A 21 17.13 21.99 1.87
CA HIS A 21 17.64 21.83 3.23
C HIS A 21 18.19 20.42 3.48
N PHE A 22 19.22 20.31 4.32
CA PHE A 22 19.77 19.04 4.80
C PHE A 22 20.29 18.05 3.73
N GLY A 23 20.52 18.52 2.50
CA GLY A 23 20.88 17.64 1.37
C GLY A 23 19.78 16.63 1.04
N LEU A 24 18.52 17.01 1.29
CA LEU A 24 17.35 16.23 0.90
C LEU A 24 17.00 16.55 -0.54
N ARG A 25 16.59 15.51 -1.28
CA ARG A 25 15.95 15.64 -2.58
C ARG A 25 14.52 15.17 -2.47
N ILE A 26 13.57 16.06 -2.68
CA ILE A 26 12.15 15.75 -2.67
C ILE A 26 11.70 15.48 -4.11
N LEU A 27 10.95 14.40 -4.30
CA LEU A 27 10.41 14.02 -5.60
C LEU A 27 8.92 13.70 -5.45
N THR A 28 8.09 14.08 -6.42
CA THR A 28 6.77 13.45 -6.58
C THR A 28 6.91 12.05 -7.18
N GLU A 29 5.82 11.30 -7.15
CA GLU A 29 5.70 10.05 -7.90
C GLU A 29 5.92 10.26 -9.40
N GLU A 30 5.34 11.31 -9.99
CA GLU A 30 5.50 11.64 -11.41
C GLU A 30 6.95 12.00 -11.76
N GLU A 31 7.62 12.80 -10.93
CA GLU A 31 9.03 13.16 -11.11
C GLU A 31 9.92 11.94 -11.02
N LEU A 32 9.67 11.04 -10.06
CA LEU A 32 10.40 9.78 -9.95
C LEU A 32 10.18 8.93 -11.21
N ARG A 33 8.93 8.77 -11.66
CA ARG A 33 8.56 7.98 -12.84
C ARG A 33 9.20 8.49 -14.12
N GLY A 34 9.34 9.81 -14.27
CA GLY A 34 10.00 10.45 -15.42
C GLY A 34 11.53 10.53 -15.32
N SER A 35 12.14 10.03 -14.24
CA SER A 35 13.58 10.10 -14.00
C SER A 35 14.29 8.76 -14.14
N ASP A 36 15.59 8.84 -14.39
CA ASP A 36 16.54 7.71 -14.39
C ASP A 36 17.14 7.45 -12.99
N ILE A 37 16.51 7.95 -11.93
CA ILE A 37 16.99 7.75 -10.57
C ILE A 37 16.79 6.29 -10.18
N SER A 38 17.83 5.66 -9.67
CA SER A 38 17.75 4.39 -8.94
C SER A 38 18.24 4.56 -7.50
N PHE A 39 17.81 3.66 -6.62
CA PHE A 39 18.11 3.72 -5.20
C PHE A 39 19.01 2.56 -4.80
N GLY A 40 20.22 2.86 -4.34
CA GLY A 40 21.15 1.87 -3.83
C GLY A 40 20.99 1.61 -2.33
N ARG A 41 21.74 0.62 -1.85
CA ARG A 41 21.77 0.21 -0.43
C ARG A 41 22.04 1.35 0.56
N ASN A 42 22.84 2.34 0.16
CA ASN A 42 23.25 3.45 1.02
C ASN A 42 22.29 4.65 0.96
N ASP A 43 21.26 4.60 0.11
CA ASP A 43 20.27 5.67 0.00
C ASP A 43 19.22 5.58 1.12
N LYS A 44 18.98 6.71 1.75
CA LYS A 44 17.94 6.85 2.77
C LYS A 44 16.69 7.35 2.09
N LEU A 45 15.61 6.59 2.22
CA LEU A 45 14.33 6.88 1.56
C LEU A 45 13.27 7.10 2.62
N PHE A 46 12.56 8.21 2.52
CA PHE A 46 11.32 8.45 3.24
C PHE A 46 10.17 8.45 2.24
N VAL A 47 9.26 7.48 2.36
CA VAL A 47 8.13 7.27 1.43
C VAL A 47 6.83 7.40 2.23
N PRO A 48 6.30 8.61 2.42
CA PRO A 48 5.11 8.87 3.25
C PRO A 48 3.81 8.26 2.72
N SER A 49 3.72 7.98 1.43
CA SER A 49 2.53 7.45 0.77
C SER A 49 2.73 6.03 0.29
N GLN A 50 1.74 5.18 0.56
CA GLN A 50 1.75 3.82 0.05
C GLN A 50 1.71 3.75 -1.49
N SER A 51 1.03 4.69 -2.15
CA SER A 51 0.97 4.75 -3.62
C SER A 51 2.35 4.93 -4.25
N SER A 52 3.25 5.61 -3.54
CA SER A 52 4.60 5.91 -4.02
C SER A 52 5.60 4.79 -3.73
N LEU A 53 5.20 3.75 -2.99
CA LEU A 53 6.08 2.62 -2.68
C LEU A 53 6.38 1.77 -3.92
N ASP A 54 5.39 1.49 -4.75
CA ASP A 54 5.56 0.68 -5.97
C ASP A 54 6.61 1.30 -6.92
N PRO A 55 6.53 2.59 -7.31
CA PRO A 55 7.56 3.22 -8.15
C PRO A 55 8.95 3.27 -7.51
N VAL A 56 9.04 3.24 -6.17
CA VAL A 56 10.32 3.15 -5.45
C VAL A 56 10.89 1.74 -5.53
N MET A 57 10.05 0.72 -5.34
CA MET A 57 10.45 -0.69 -5.44
C MET A 57 10.92 -1.05 -6.85
N GLU A 58 10.27 -0.52 -7.89
CA GLU A 58 10.67 -0.66 -9.31
C GLU A 58 12.09 -0.13 -9.59
N ARG A 59 12.59 0.80 -8.77
CA ARG A 59 13.88 1.50 -8.93
C ARG A 59 14.90 1.14 -7.86
N LEU A 60 14.62 0.12 -7.06
CA LEU A 60 15.46 -0.25 -5.94
C LEU A 60 16.54 -1.25 -6.38
N ASP A 61 17.78 -0.78 -6.44
CA ASP A 61 18.97 -1.59 -6.75
C ASP A 61 19.53 -2.27 -5.49
N ASP A 62 18.62 -2.85 -4.69
CA ASP A 62 18.95 -3.55 -3.45
C ASP A 62 17.99 -4.75 -3.28
N PRO A 63 18.38 -5.95 -3.78
CA PRO A 63 17.52 -7.13 -3.74
C PRO A 63 17.11 -7.56 -2.33
N GLU A 64 17.99 -7.39 -1.33
CA GLU A 64 17.69 -7.73 0.07
C GLU A 64 16.61 -6.81 0.62
N ARG A 65 16.75 -5.50 0.38
CA ARG A 65 15.77 -4.50 0.81
C ARG A 65 14.45 -4.63 0.05
N LEU A 66 14.49 -4.93 -1.25
CA LEU A 66 13.30 -5.20 -2.06
C LEU A 66 12.53 -6.39 -1.49
N HIS A 67 13.23 -7.49 -1.22
CA HIS A 67 12.61 -8.68 -0.64
C HIS A 67 11.95 -8.38 0.71
N ALA A 68 12.65 -7.66 1.60
CA ALA A 68 12.09 -7.27 2.90
C ALA A 68 10.83 -6.40 2.74
N LEU A 69 10.80 -5.48 1.78
CA LEU A 69 9.62 -4.66 1.50
C LEU A 69 8.46 -5.51 0.99
N GLU A 70 8.69 -6.51 0.15
CA GLU A 70 7.67 -7.46 -0.31
C GLU A 70 7.11 -8.29 0.86
N GLU A 71 7.98 -8.82 1.72
CA GLU A 71 7.57 -9.63 2.87
C GLU A 71 6.72 -8.84 3.87
N LEU A 72 7.12 -7.61 4.16
CA LEU A 72 6.39 -6.72 5.05
C LEU A 72 5.13 -6.16 4.41
N SER A 73 5.06 -6.14 3.07
CA SER A 73 3.92 -5.60 2.35
C SER A 73 2.70 -6.53 2.39
N ASP A 74 2.95 -7.82 2.42
CA ASP A 74 1.96 -8.88 2.60
C ASP A 74 1.58 -9.01 4.09
N LYS A 75 0.31 -8.74 4.43
CA LYS A 75 -0.18 -8.80 5.82
C LYS A 75 -0.11 -10.20 6.41
N THR A 76 -0.37 -11.23 5.61
CA THR A 76 -0.39 -12.62 6.06
C THR A 76 1.03 -13.09 6.32
N ARG A 77 1.96 -12.80 5.40
CA ARG A 77 3.38 -13.10 5.57
C ARG A 77 3.99 -12.32 6.73
N CYS A 78 3.73 -11.02 6.81
CA CYS A 78 4.16 -10.16 7.91
C CYS A 78 3.64 -10.67 9.27
N ARG A 79 2.37 -11.05 9.39
CA ARG A 79 1.82 -11.65 10.62
C ARG A 79 2.45 -12.99 10.96
N SER A 80 2.80 -13.79 9.95
CA SER A 80 3.49 -15.07 10.13
C SER A 80 4.89 -14.86 10.70
N LEU A 81 5.63 -13.89 10.16
CA LEU A 81 6.98 -13.50 10.61
C LEU A 81 6.97 -12.94 12.04
N MET A 82 5.94 -12.18 12.42
CA MET A 82 5.83 -11.59 13.76
C MET A 82 5.30 -12.55 14.83
N ARG A 83 4.88 -13.76 14.48
CA ARG A 83 4.27 -14.72 15.41
C ARG A 83 5.11 -14.99 16.68
N PRO A 84 6.46 -15.11 16.62
CA PRO A 84 7.27 -15.26 17.82
C PRO A 84 7.19 -14.09 18.80
N MET A 85 6.89 -12.88 18.31
CA MET A 85 6.75 -11.67 19.13
C MET A 85 5.36 -11.53 19.75
N PHE A 86 4.35 -12.17 19.16
CA PHE A 86 2.95 -12.12 19.60
C PHE A 86 2.35 -13.53 19.68
N PRO A 87 2.82 -14.39 20.60
CA PRO A 87 2.45 -15.81 20.64
C PRO A 87 0.95 -16.05 20.89
N ASP A 88 0.29 -15.13 21.58
CA ASP A 88 -1.14 -15.21 21.89
C ASP A 88 -2.04 -14.65 20.78
N PHE A 89 -1.45 -14.03 19.75
CA PHE A 89 -2.19 -13.45 18.64
C PHE A 89 -2.44 -14.48 17.53
N GLN A 90 -3.70 -14.84 17.34
CA GLN A 90 -4.14 -15.76 16.29
C GLN A 90 -4.63 -15.00 15.07
N PHE A 91 -4.30 -15.47 13.88
CA PHE A 91 -4.86 -14.96 12.63
C PHE A 91 -5.09 -16.11 11.65
N SER A 92 -6.08 -15.93 10.78
CA SER A 92 -6.37 -16.80 9.64
C SER A 92 -6.78 -15.94 8.46
N ARG A 93 -6.59 -16.49 7.26
CA ARG A 93 -7.23 -15.99 6.03
C ARG A 93 -8.51 -16.78 5.83
N MET A 94 -9.54 -16.09 5.33
CA MET A 94 -10.85 -16.66 5.03
C MET A 94 -11.46 -15.83 3.91
N GLU A 95 -12.03 -16.49 2.91
CA GLU A 95 -12.83 -15.85 1.87
C GLU A 95 -14.23 -15.54 2.41
N LEU A 96 -14.88 -14.48 1.91
CA LEU A 96 -16.22 -14.10 2.39
C LEU A 96 -17.25 -15.21 2.19
N SER A 97 -17.10 -16.04 1.17
CA SER A 97 -17.98 -17.18 0.89
C SER A 97 -17.84 -18.32 1.89
N GLU A 98 -16.75 -18.36 2.65
CA GLU A 98 -16.48 -19.37 3.68
C GLU A 98 -16.99 -18.92 5.06
N MET A 99 -17.47 -17.68 5.19
CA MET A 99 -18.04 -17.17 6.44
C MET A 99 -19.48 -17.63 6.62
N ASP A 100 -19.75 -18.24 7.77
CA ASP A 100 -21.07 -18.66 8.21
C ASP A 100 -21.39 -18.12 9.62
N GLU A 101 -22.58 -18.46 10.13
CA GLU A 101 -23.05 -18.00 11.45
C GLU A 101 -22.21 -18.53 12.62
N ASP A 102 -21.54 -19.67 12.45
CA ASP A 102 -20.74 -20.34 13.47
C ASP A 102 -19.26 -19.93 13.46
N THR A 103 -18.83 -19.21 12.42
CA THR A 103 -17.45 -18.76 12.21
C THR A 103 -16.90 -17.92 13.39
N PHE A 104 -17.76 -17.14 14.05
CA PHE A 104 -17.35 -16.26 15.16
C PHE A 104 -17.98 -16.70 16.48
N SER A 105 -17.14 -17.07 17.44
CA SER A 105 -17.60 -17.36 18.79
C SER A 105 -18.03 -16.08 19.50
N PRO A 106 -19.23 -16.02 20.11
CA PRO A 106 -19.68 -14.84 20.84
C PRO A 106 -18.84 -14.53 22.09
N ARG A 107 -17.96 -15.47 22.51
CA ARG A 107 -17.05 -15.29 23.66
C ARG A 107 -15.70 -14.68 23.29
N ARG A 108 -15.43 -14.44 22.01
CA ARG A 108 -14.15 -13.92 21.51
C ARG A 108 -14.34 -12.58 20.81
N LYS A 109 -13.27 -11.79 20.78
CA LYS A 109 -13.21 -10.54 20.02
C LYS A 109 -12.41 -10.80 18.74
N TYR A 110 -12.91 -10.25 17.64
CA TYR A 110 -12.31 -10.43 16.32
C TYR A 110 -12.03 -9.08 15.68
N VAL A 111 -10.96 -9.02 14.88
CA VAL A 111 -10.64 -7.88 14.03
C VAL A 111 -10.59 -8.41 12.60
N ILE A 112 -11.64 -8.10 11.83
CA ILE A 112 -11.70 -8.44 10.41
C ILE A 112 -10.96 -7.35 9.64
N LYS A 113 -10.00 -7.76 8.79
CA LYS A 113 -9.31 -6.85 7.88
C LYS A 113 -9.33 -7.47 6.49
N PRO A 114 -9.64 -6.69 5.43
CA PRO A 114 -9.47 -7.17 4.07
C PRO A 114 -7.99 -7.48 3.81
N GLU A 115 -7.73 -8.51 3.01
CA GLU A 115 -6.37 -8.88 2.62
C GLU A 115 -5.75 -7.77 1.76
N ILE A 116 -6.46 -7.37 0.70
CA ILE A 116 -6.07 -6.25 -0.16
C ILE A 116 -5.89 -4.97 0.66
N ARG A 117 -4.78 -4.26 0.44
CA ARG A 117 -4.50 -2.94 1.02
C ARG A 117 -5.62 -1.98 0.59
N PHE A 118 -6.19 -1.28 1.56
CA PHE A 118 -7.12 -0.19 1.31
C PHE A 118 -6.46 0.80 0.32
N LEU A 119 -7.20 1.22 -0.72
CA LEU A 119 -6.87 2.17 -1.81
C LEU A 119 -6.74 1.61 -3.25
N ARG A 120 -7.48 0.57 -3.64
CA ARG A 120 -8.19 0.70 -4.92
C ARG A 120 -9.63 1.08 -4.59
N PRO A 121 -10.15 2.24 -5.02
CA PRO A 121 -11.58 2.46 -4.92
C PRO A 121 -12.25 1.28 -5.63
N TRP A 122 -13.18 0.63 -4.96
CA TRP A 122 -14.19 -0.20 -5.60
C TRP A 122 -14.91 0.72 -6.62
N ARG A 123 -14.38 0.85 -7.83
CA ARG A 123 -15.24 1.04 -8.99
C ARG A 123 -15.76 -0.35 -9.31
N ALA A 124 -16.78 -0.74 -8.57
CA ALA A 124 -17.75 -1.63 -9.16
C ALA A 124 -18.34 -0.82 -10.31
N ASP A 125 -17.94 -1.14 -11.54
CA ASP A 125 -18.80 -0.98 -12.70
C ASP A 125 -20.02 -1.85 -12.42
N LEU A 126 -20.93 -1.33 -11.60
CA LEU A 126 -22.31 -1.75 -11.60
C LEU A 126 -22.83 -1.30 -12.94
N GLY A 127 -22.75 -2.21 -13.92
CA GLY A 127 -23.39 -2.11 -15.20
C GLY A 127 -24.82 -1.62 -15.00
N GLY A 128 -25.04 -0.36 -15.33
CA GLY A 128 -26.39 0.15 -15.55
C GLY A 128 -26.98 -0.63 -16.73
N PRO A 129 -28.27 -1.00 -16.68
CA PRO A 129 -28.90 -1.76 -17.75
C PRO A 129 -28.87 -0.97 -19.07
N PRO A 130 -28.85 -1.66 -20.23
CA PRO A 130 -28.81 -1.00 -21.53
C PRO A 130 -30.04 -0.11 -21.68
N GLY A 131 -29.79 1.17 -21.98
CA GLY A 131 -30.83 2.16 -22.21
C GLY A 131 -31.86 1.63 -23.20
N HIS A 132 -33.11 1.53 -22.74
CA HIS A 132 -34.23 1.37 -23.65
C HIS A 132 -34.35 2.64 -24.50
N SER A 133 -34.07 2.46 -25.78
CA SER A 133 -34.61 3.25 -26.87
C SER A 133 -36.11 3.46 -26.65
N ARG A 134 -36.52 4.72 -26.48
CA ARG A 134 -37.88 5.14 -26.82
C ARG A 134 -37.79 6.11 -27.99
N HIS A 135 -38.16 5.56 -29.14
CA HIS A 135 -38.71 6.32 -30.24
C HIS A 135 -40.02 7.01 -29.80
N GLN A 136 -40.17 8.25 -30.28
CA GLN A 136 -41.40 8.92 -30.71
C GLN A 136 -42.42 9.41 -29.68
N GLY A 137 -42.87 10.64 -29.95
CA GLY A 137 -43.86 11.45 -29.26
C GLY A 137 -43.65 12.91 -29.63
#